data_AF-A0A947XLH0-F1
#
_entry.id   AF-A0A947XLH0-F1
#
_cell.length_a   1.000
_cell.length_b   1.000
_cell.length_c   1.000
_cell.angle_alpha   90.00
_cell.angle_beta   90.00
_cell.angle_gamma   90.00
#
_symmetry.space_group_name_H-M   'P 1'
#
loop_
_entity.id
_entity.type
_entity.pdbx_description
1 polymer ?
#
loop_
_entity_poly.entity_id
_entity_poly.type
_entity_poly.pdbx_seq_one_letter_code
_entity_poly.pdbx_strand_id
1 'polypeptide(L)' 'MAYTRDQLQAVEAAIVALAQGERVVEVRFGPNDSTRYATAELPQLIALRDQIKAEVALAENGRRPRGFRLNHRRGL' A
#
# COMPACT_ATOMS: atom_id res chain seq x y z
N MET A 1 -9.44 6.00 -3.91
CA MET A 1 -8.32 6.96 -3.89
C MET A 1 -7.07 6.14 -4.13
N ALA A 2 -6.23 6.50 -5.10
CA ALA A 2 -4.97 5.77 -5.33
C ALA A 2 -3.97 6.22 -4.27
N TYR A 3 -3.33 5.28 -3.58
CA TYR A 3 -2.27 5.63 -2.64
C TYR A 3 -1.04 6.19 -3.38
N THR A 4 -0.36 7.17 -2.79
CA THR A 4 0.83 7.81 -3.37
C THR A 4 2.11 7.35 -2.68
N ARG A 5 3.27 7.55 -3.35
CA ARG A 5 4.59 7.23 -2.76
C ARG A 5 4.85 8.00 -1.46
N ASP A 6 4.40 9.25 -1.37
CA ASP A 6 4.49 10.04 -0.12
C ASP A 6 3.74 9.38 1.04
N GLN A 7 2.57 8.80 0.79
CA GLN A 7 1.80 8.10 1.83
C GLN A 7 2.49 6.82 2.26
N LEU A 8 3.10 6.08 1.33
CA LEU A 8 3.91 4.91 1.66
C LEU A 8 5.08 5.30 2.58
N GLN A 9 5.76 6.40 2.26
CA GLN A 9 6.90 6.88 3.04
C GLN A 9 6.49 7.34 4.45
N ALA A 10 5.32 7.99 4.58
CA ALA A 10 4.75 8.36 5.88
C ALA A 10 4.44 7.15 6.75
N VAL A 11 3.89 6.08 6.15
CA VAL A 11 3.62 4.80 6.84
C VAL A 11 4.94 4.13 7.27
N GLU A 12 5.96 4.11 6.41
CA GLU A 12 7.27 3.54 6.76
C GLU A 12 7.94 4.30 7.91
N ALA A 13 7.88 5.63 7.91
CA ALA A 13 8.40 6.45 9.00
C ALA A 13 7.66 6.15 10.32
N ALA A 14 6.34 5.99 10.27
CA ALA A 14 5.53 5.64 11.44
C ALA A 14 5.85 4.24 11.99
N ILE A 15 6.12 3.25 11.13
CA ILE A 15 6.57 1.92 11.57
C ILE A 15 7.93 2.01 12.28
N VAL A 16 8.87 2.79 11.75
CA VAL A 16 10.19 2.99 12.37
C VAL A 16 10.05 3.68 13.73
N ALA A 17 9.22 4.71 13.83
CA ALA A 17 8.90 5.39 15.09
C ALA A 17 8.35 4.42 16.14
N LEU A 18 7.34 3.62 15.79
CA LEU A 18 6.82 2.59 16.70
C LEU A 18 7.87 1.55 17.10
N ALA A 19 8.75 1.16 16.18
CA ALA A 19 9.84 0.23 16.45
C ALA A 19 10.95 0.83 17.35
N GLN A 20 11.14 2.16 17.32
CA GLN A 20 12.06 2.89 18.19
C GLN A 20 11.56 3.03 19.63
N GLY A 21 10.31 2.64 19.91
CA GLY A 21 9.71 2.69 21.24
C GLY A 21 8.60 3.74 21.38
N GLU A 22 8.18 4.36 20.28
CA GLU A 22 7.05 5.28 20.28
C GLU A 22 5.75 4.49 20.50
N ARG A 23 4.88 4.97 21.39
CA ARG A 23 3.69 4.22 21.80
C ARG A 23 2.52 4.36 20.84
N VAL A 24 2.41 5.53 20.22
CA VAL A 24 1.33 5.90 19.30
C VAL A 24 1.91 6.82 18.24
N VAL A 25 1.57 6.57 16.98
CA VAL A 25 1.95 7.40 15.83
C VAL A 25 0.70 7.77 15.03
N GLU A 26 0.66 9.00 14.54
CA GLU A 26 -0.42 9.48 13.67
C GLU A 26 0.08 9.49 12.23
N VAL A 27 -0.59 8.74 11.35
CA VAL A 27 -0.28 8.71 9.91
C VAL A 27 -1.35 9.49 9.18
N ARG A 28 -0.94 10.50 8.42
CA ARG A 28 -1.84 11.34 7.62
C ARG A 28 -1.88 10.82 6.19
N PHE A 29 -3.04 10.32 5.76
CA PHE A 29 -3.30 9.83 4.41
C PHE A 29 -3.86 10.92 3.49
N GLY A 30 -4.40 12.02 4.03
CA GLY A 30 -4.95 13.10 3.22
C GLY A 30 -5.14 14.41 3.97
N PRO A 31 -5.73 15.42 3.32
CA PRO A 31 -5.93 16.74 3.93
C PRO A 31 -6.75 16.66 5.23
N ASN A 32 -7.71 15.73 5.33
CA ASN A 32 -8.52 15.52 6.54
C ASN A 32 -8.53 14.06 7.02
N ASP A 33 -7.65 13.21 6.48
CA ASP A 33 -7.62 11.79 6.83
C ASP A 33 -6.32 11.47 7.57
N SER A 34 -6.43 11.22 8.87
CA SER A 34 -5.33 10.88 9.76
C SER A 34 -5.76 9.74 10.67
N THR A 35 -5.00 8.65 10.66
CA THR A 35 -5.27 7.49 11.53
C THR A 35 -4.16 7.37 12.55
N ARG A 36 -4.56 7.16 13.81
CA ARG A 36 -3.62 6.88 14.91
C ARG A 36 -3.46 5.39 15.06
N TYR A 37 -2.22 4.96 15.20
CA TYR A 37 -1.88 3.57 15.44
C TYR A 37 -1.03 3.44 16.68
N ALA A 38 -1.37 2.48 17.52
CA ALA A 38 -0.59 2.12 18.69
C ALA A 38 0.45 1.02 18.38
N THR A 39 1.40 0.83 19.29
CA THR A 39 2.40 -0.26 19.19
C THR A 39 1.76 -1.65 19.12
N ALA A 40 0.56 -1.84 19.68
CA ALA A 40 -0.17 -3.11 19.56
C ALA A 40 -0.65 -3.39 18.13
N GLU A 41 -0.77 -2.35 17.30
CA GLU A 41 -1.27 -2.39 15.93
C GLU A 41 -0.12 -2.40 14.89
N LEU A 42 1.14 -2.44 15.35
CA LEU A 42 2.34 -2.59 14.49
C LEU A 42 2.20 -3.67 13.40
N PRO A 43 1.74 -4.92 13.69
CA PRO A 43 1.57 -5.92 12.66
C PRO A 43 0.49 -5.55 11.62
N GLN A 44 -0.54 -4.79 12.02
CA GLN A 44 -1.58 -4.32 11.11
C GLN A 44 -1.06 -3.21 10.20
N LEU A 45 -0.23 -2.31 10.75
CA LEU A 45 0.50 -1.26 10.01
C LEU A 45 1.43 -1.83 8.95
N ILE A 46 2.13 -2.91 9.27
CA ILE A 46 2.99 -3.63 8.32
C ILE A 46 2.15 -4.21 7.18
N ALA A 47 1.02 -4.84 7.49
CA ALA A 47 0.11 -5.36 6.46
C ALA A 47 -0.47 -4.24 5.58
N LEU A 48 -0.79 -3.08 6.16
CA LEU A 48 -1.25 -1.90 5.44
C LEU A 48 -0.17 -1.36 4.49
N ARG A 49 1.08 -1.27 4.96
CA ARG A 49 2.23 -0.89 4.13
C ARG A 49 2.35 -1.82 2.92
N ASP A 50 2.26 -3.14 3.12
CA ASP A 50 2.36 -4.10 2.02
C ASP A 50 1.19 -3.99 1.02
N GLN A 51 -0.03 -3.71 1.50
CA GLN A 51 -1.17 -3.41 0.61
C GLN A 51 -0.94 -2.12 -0.20
N ILE A 52 -0.57 -1.02 0.46
CA ILE A 52 -0.31 0.27 -0.19
C ILE A 52 0.80 0.10 -1.22
N LYS A 53 1.88 -0.61 -0.90
CA LYS A 53 2.98 -0.89 -1.81
C LYS A 53 2.52 -1.69 -3.03
N ALA A 54 1.69 -2.72 -2.83
CA ALA A 54 1.12 -3.50 -3.93
C ALA A 54 0.23 -2.63 -4.83
N GLU A 55 -0.57 -1.75 -4.25
CA GLU A 55 -1.48 -0.87 -4.97
C GLU A 55 -0.74 0.23 -5.74
N VAL A 56 0.29 0.85 -5.14
CA VAL A 56 1.22 1.77 -5.83
C VAL A 56 1.91 1.04 -6.98
N ALA A 57 2.43 -0.17 -6.75
CA ALA A 57 3.08 -0.95 -7.80
C ALA A 57 2.12 -1.31 -8.95
N LEU A 58 0.84 -1.62 -8.66
CA LEU A 58 -0.20 -1.87 -9.66
C LEU A 58 -0.57 -0.59 -10.44
N ALA A 59 -0.71 0.54 -9.74
CA ALA A 59 -1.00 1.84 -10.32
C ALA A 59 0.14 2.31 -11.25
N GLU A 60 1.39 2.09 -10.85
CA GLU A 60 2.56 2.39 -11.67
C GLU A 60 2.74 1.42 -12.84
N ASN A 61 2.41 0.13 -12.66
CA ASN A 61 2.65 -0.84 -13.72
C ASN A 61 1.68 -0.72 -14.89
N GLY A 62 0.44 -0.22 -14.72
CA GLY A 62 -0.53 0.08 -15.80
C GLY A 62 -0.82 -1.05 -16.81
N ARG A 63 -0.18 -2.21 -16.67
CA ARG A 63 -0.21 -3.32 -17.61
C ARG A 63 -1.28 -4.26 -17.11
N ARG A 64 -2.50 -3.97 -17.53
CA ARG A 64 -3.52 -4.98 -17.82
C ARG A 64 -2.79 -6.24 -18.30
N PRO A 65 -3.01 -7.43 -17.70
CA PRO A 65 -2.57 -8.65 -18.36
C PRO A 65 -3.27 -8.63 -19.71
N ARG A 66 -2.51 -8.30 -20.77
CA ARG A 66 -2.98 -8.31 -22.15
C ARG A 66 -3.56 -9.70 -22.30
N GLY A 67 -4.87 -9.74 -22.55
CA GLY A 67 -5.63 -10.97 -22.61
C GLY A 67 -4.79 -12.02 -23.31
N PHE A 68 -4.61 -13.15 -22.63
CA PHE A 68 -4.30 -14.38 -23.32
C PHE A 68 -5.38 -14.52 -24.38
N ARG A 69 -5.08 -14.05 -25.60
CA ARG A 69 -5.87 -14.34 -26.78
C ARG A 69 -5.83 -15.85 -26.85
N LEU A 70 -6.93 -16.47 -26.40
CA LEU A 70 -7.28 -17.81 -26.77
C LEU A 70 -7.31 -17.79 -28.30
N ASN A 71 -6.19 -18.19 -28.91
CA ASN A 71 -6.13 -18.49 -30.33
C ASN A 71 -7.00 -19.73 -30.51
N HIS A 72 -8.30 -19.50 -30.69
CA HIS A 72 -9.23 -20.46 -31.24
C HIS A 72 -8.82 -20.67 -32.70
N ARG A 73 -7.81 -21.51 -32.92
CA ARG A 73 -7.45 -21.98 -34.26
C ARG A 73 -8.45 -23.08 -34.63
N ARG A 74 -9.57 -22.64 -35.20
CA ARG A 74 -10.55 -23.46 -35.90
C ARG A 74 -10.14 -23.51 -37.38
N GLY A 75 -10.12 -24.70 -37.98
CA GLY A 75 -9.82 -24.96 -39.39
C GLY A 75 -8.35 -25.34 -39.60
N LEU A 76 -8.00 -26.47 -40.24
CA LEU A 76 -8.68 -27.26 -41.28
C LEU A 76 -8.49 -28.75 -41.04
#